data_AF-A0A0A9YAX1-F1
#
_entry.id   AF-A0A0A9YAX1-F1
#
_cell.length_a   1.000
_cell.length_b   1.000
_cell.length_c   1.000
_cell.angle_alpha   90.00
_cell.angle_beta   90.00
_cell.angle_gamma   90.00
#
_symmetry.space_group_name_H-M   'P 1'
#
loop_
_entity.id
_entity.type
_entity.pdbx_description
1 polymer ?
#
loop_
_entity_poly.entity_id
_entity_poly.type
_entity_poly.pdbx_seq_one_letter_code
_entity_poly.pdbx_strand_id
1 'polypeptide(L)'
;MYVIPKSLQVREIDEVNFNFQDLIDKFVTICRDYDAPISAEKKCQALEFCVQVIKEIGPKSGKAKKEGKNQAWIMAFSDENTSSKLCIVTSNRHVPRINRNRYVPGKHLTITAKQAGMLAVRKFSELAQFALTTNPPTFVLTPAARIVFRKEIITKIAEEAGWELKDTVKFLNNSCQFGSQYFQPTEVRASIAAVATMRATRAVRDPGARRSIKTIQQYKDNHHDFNTQELLLMSRFATRGSQGEWLDAFVGEVQFLFEHAQMTERRTSQPTAESTSTQAPFSPKMDEFLADLKSRHSSLKREYDEAGPDLQIAILLEGADLGFRVDQTWDEQVAQVVTGVLP
;
A
#
# COMPACT_ATOMS: atom_id res chain seq x y z
N MET A 1 -10.49 -31.38 -3.31
CA MET A 1 -10.89 -30.35 -2.34
C MET A 1 -10.76 -30.98 -0.96
N TYR A 2 -9.73 -30.65 -0.18
CA TYR A 2 -9.49 -31.29 1.13
C TYR A 2 -10.38 -30.62 2.19
N VAL A 3 -11.24 -31.41 2.84
CA VAL A 3 -12.02 -30.97 4.00
C VAL A 3 -11.05 -30.80 5.16
N ILE A 4 -10.93 -29.56 5.65
CA ILE A 4 -10.02 -29.21 6.74
C ILE A 4 -10.60 -29.75 8.05
N PRO A 5 -9.85 -30.55 8.84
CA PRO A 5 -10.25 -30.92 10.19
C PRO A 5 -10.58 -29.68 11.03
N LYS A 6 -11.65 -29.72 11.84
CA LYS A 6 -12.05 -28.61 12.76
C LYS A 6 -10.90 -28.12 13.67
N SER A 7 -9.83 -28.88 13.81
CA SER A 7 -8.63 -28.57 14.59
C SER A 7 -7.63 -27.60 13.94
N LEU A 8 -7.77 -27.25 12.66
CA LEU A 8 -6.89 -26.31 11.95
C LEU A 8 -7.48 -24.90 11.95
N GLN A 9 -7.46 -24.26 13.12
CA GLN A 9 -7.91 -22.88 13.32
C GLN A 9 -6.77 -22.05 13.91
N VAL A 10 -6.53 -20.87 13.35
CA VAL A 10 -5.27 -20.14 13.54
C VAL A 10 -5.54 -18.75 14.10
N ARG A 11 -4.78 -18.41 15.15
CA ARG A 11 -4.70 -17.07 15.74
C ARG A 11 -4.16 -16.12 14.65
N GLU A 12 -4.91 -15.08 14.35
CA GLU A 12 -4.32 -13.86 13.81
C GLU A 12 -3.29 -13.41 14.85
N ILE A 13 -1.99 -13.35 14.51
CA ILE A 13 -0.96 -12.93 15.48
C ILE A 13 -1.49 -11.73 16.24
N ASP A 14 -1.41 -11.75 17.58
CA ASP A 14 -1.74 -10.59 18.40
C ASP A 14 -1.00 -9.41 17.77
N GLU A 15 -1.73 -8.54 17.08
CA GLU A 15 -1.17 -7.45 16.27
C GLU A 15 -0.28 -6.51 17.11
N VAL A 16 -0.37 -6.64 18.43
CA VAL A 16 0.35 -5.92 19.48
C VAL A 16 1.83 -6.32 19.59
N ASN A 17 2.25 -7.55 19.22
CA ASN A 17 3.65 -8.02 19.37
C ASN A 17 4.16 -8.77 18.13
N PHE A 18 3.64 -8.45 16.94
CA PHE A 18 4.11 -9.11 15.72
C PHE A 18 5.48 -8.54 15.29
N ASN A 19 6.46 -9.43 15.10
CA ASN A 19 7.76 -9.10 14.53
C ASN A 19 7.90 -9.78 13.16
N PHE A 20 8.09 -8.99 12.11
CA PHE A 20 8.21 -9.52 10.75
C PHE A 20 9.54 -10.25 10.51
N GLN A 21 10.63 -9.85 11.17
CA GLN A 21 11.91 -10.54 11.09
C GLN A 21 11.81 -11.96 11.67
N ASP A 22 11.15 -12.14 12.81
CA ASP A 22 10.89 -13.48 13.38
C ASP A 22 10.07 -14.37 12.42
N LEU A 23 9.15 -13.78 11.65
CA LEU A 23 8.44 -14.51 10.59
C LEU A 23 9.38 -14.93 9.46
N ILE A 24 10.27 -14.04 9.01
CA ILE A 24 11.28 -14.34 7.98
C ILE A 24 12.19 -15.47 8.47
N ASP A 25 12.76 -15.35 9.67
CA ASP A 25 13.68 -16.33 10.25
C ASP A 25 13.03 -17.72 10.31
N LYS A 26 11.77 -17.80 10.73
CA LYS A 26 10.98 -19.04 10.71
C LYS A 26 10.73 -19.55 9.31
N PHE A 27 10.40 -18.65 8.37
CA PHE A 27 10.09 -19.03 7.00
C PHE A 27 11.31 -19.55 6.25
N VAL A 28 12.51 -19.01 6.49
CA VAL A 28 13.77 -19.49 5.91
C VAL A 28 14.06 -20.94 6.29
N THR A 29 13.64 -21.39 7.48
CA THR A 29 13.77 -22.81 7.84
C THR A 29 12.90 -23.73 6.98
N ILE A 30 11.83 -23.20 6.38
CA ILE A 30 10.88 -23.93 5.54
C ILE A 30 11.22 -23.78 4.05
N CYS A 31 11.53 -22.55 3.61
CA CYS A 31 11.90 -22.18 2.25
C CYS A 31 13.34 -21.65 2.27
N ARG A 32 14.32 -22.55 2.15
CA ARG A 32 15.74 -22.26 2.43
C ARG A 32 16.38 -21.24 1.51
N ASP A 33 15.84 -21.04 0.31
CA ASP A 33 16.32 -20.05 -0.65
C ASP A 33 15.62 -18.68 -0.51
N TYR A 34 14.80 -18.48 0.53
CA TYR A 34 14.05 -17.25 0.73
C TYR A 34 14.94 -16.01 0.95
N ASP A 35 16.06 -16.15 1.66
CA ASP A 35 17.01 -15.04 1.86
C ASP A 35 18.15 -15.04 0.82
N ALA A 36 18.17 -16.00 -0.10
CA ALA A 36 19.17 -16.04 -1.14
C ALA A 36 18.90 -14.97 -2.20
N PRO A 37 19.94 -14.26 -2.71
CA PRO A 37 19.78 -13.34 -3.83
C PRO A 37 19.17 -14.03 -5.05
N ILE A 38 18.33 -13.30 -5.78
CA ILE A 38 17.74 -13.81 -7.01
C ILE A 38 18.82 -13.86 -8.10
N SER A 39 18.86 -14.98 -8.81
CA SER A 39 19.74 -15.21 -9.95
C SER A 39 18.95 -15.84 -11.09
N ALA A 40 19.35 -15.57 -12.34
CA ALA A 40 18.75 -16.17 -13.52
C ALA A 40 19.09 -17.65 -13.69
N GLU A 41 20.20 -18.11 -13.08
CA GLU A 41 20.75 -19.46 -13.30
C GLU A 41 20.13 -20.52 -12.40
N LYS A 42 19.56 -20.11 -11.25
CA LYS A 42 19.08 -21.03 -10.22
C LYS A 42 17.57 -20.92 -10.05
N LYS A 43 16.90 -22.06 -10.10
CA LYS A 43 15.48 -22.16 -9.74
C LYS A 43 15.28 -21.69 -8.29
N CYS A 44 14.30 -20.82 -8.07
CA CYS A 44 13.99 -20.26 -6.76
C CYS A 44 12.57 -20.63 -6.29
N GLN A 45 12.47 -21.50 -5.29
CA GLN A 45 11.21 -21.92 -4.66
C GLN A 45 10.51 -20.74 -3.97
N ALA A 46 11.28 -19.81 -3.40
CA ALA A 46 10.72 -18.58 -2.84
C ALA A 46 9.96 -17.76 -3.88
N LEU A 47 10.40 -17.73 -5.15
CA LEU A 47 9.66 -17.06 -6.23
C LEU A 47 8.39 -17.82 -6.63
N GLU A 48 8.42 -19.16 -6.65
CA GLU A 48 7.21 -19.97 -6.87
C GLU A 48 6.17 -19.69 -5.77
N PHE A 49 6.61 -19.62 -4.51
CA PHE A 49 5.80 -19.18 -3.38
C PHE A 49 5.20 -17.79 -3.61
N CYS A 50 6.01 -16.81 -4.02
CA CYS A 50 5.54 -15.46 -4.29
C CYS A 50 4.42 -15.43 -5.34
N VAL A 51 4.65 -16.10 -6.47
CA VAL A 51 3.70 -16.15 -7.58
C VAL A 51 2.38 -16.79 -7.14
N GLN A 52 2.45 -17.92 -6.41
CA GLN A 52 1.26 -18.60 -5.92
C GLN A 52 0.49 -17.73 -4.90
N VAL A 53 1.19 -17.09 -3.96
CA VAL A 53 0.55 -16.22 -2.98
C VAL A 53 -0.12 -15.02 -3.65
N ILE A 54 0.58 -14.33 -4.55
CA ILE A 54 0.08 -13.10 -5.18
C ILE A 54 -1.07 -13.40 -6.15
N LYS A 55 -0.97 -14.46 -6.97
CA LYS A 55 -1.95 -14.75 -8.03
C LYS A 55 -3.12 -15.60 -7.56
N GLU A 56 -2.92 -16.49 -6.59
CA GLU A 56 -3.92 -17.48 -6.20
C GLU A 56 -4.44 -17.25 -4.78
N ILE A 57 -3.55 -17.31 -3.78
CA ILE A 57 -3.96 -17.33 -2.37
C ILE A 57 -4.49 -15.97 -1.93
N GLY A 58 -3.88 -14.86 -2.35
CA GLY A 58 -4.33 -13.50 -2.06
C GLY A 58 -5.78 -13.27 -2.49
N PRO A 59 -6.13 -13.43 -3.77
CA PRO A 59 -7.51 -13.28 -4.25
C PRO A 59 -8.49 -14.25 -3.58
N LYS A 60 -8.14 -15.55 -3.45
CA LYS A 60 -9.03 -16.55 -2.85
C LYS A 60 -9.27 -16.29 -1.36
N SER A 61 -8.23 -15.90 -0.62
CA SER A 61 -8.35 -15.55 0.80
C SER A 61 -9.20 -14.31 1.02
N GLY A 62 -9.09 -13.29 0.15
CA GLY A 62 -9.96 -12.12 0.16
C GLY A 62 -11.42 -12.48 -0.05
N LYS A 63 -11.72 -13.35 -1.03
CA LYS A 63 -13.08 -13.86 -1.28
C LYS A 63 -13.60 -14.68 -0.09
N ALA A 64 -12.80 -15.60 0.43
CA ALA A 64 -13.18 -16.43 1.59
C ALA A 64 -13.50 -15.59 2.83
N LYS A 65 -12.72 -14.54 3.12
CA LYS A 65 -13.00 -13.61 4.23
C LYS A 65 -14.32 -12.86 4.04
N LYS A 66 -14.63 -12.38 2.84
CA LYS A 66 -15.93 -11.72 2.54
C LYS A 66 -17.12 -12.68 2.72
N GLU A 67 -16.93 -13.95 2.39
CA GLU A 67 -17.94 -15.00 2.53
C GLU A 67 -17.98 -15.61 3.95
N GLY A 68 -17.14 -15.15 4.88
CA GLY A 68 -17.05 -15.71 6.22
C GLY A 68 -16.54 -17.15 6.27
N LYS A 69 -15.80 -17.61 5.25
CA LYS A 69 -15.28 -18.97 5.13
C LYS A 69 -13.84 -19.08 5.62
N ASN A 70 -13.57 -20.15 6.37
CA ASN A 70 -12.22 -20.58 6.70
C ASN A 70 -11.67 -21.43 5.56
N GLN A 71 -10.48 -21.07 5.08
CA GLN A 71 -9.73 -21.80 4.06
C GLN A 71 -8.28 -21.96 4.50
N ALA A 72 -7.68 -23.05 4.06
CA ALA A 72 -6.27 -23.32 4.25
C ALA A 72 -5.65 -23.80 2.94
N TRP A 73 -4.40 -23.40 2.72
CA TRP A 73 -3.55 -23.83 1.63
C TRP A 73 -2.32 -24.47 2.23
N ILE A 74 -1.85 -25.56 1.64
CA ILE A 74 -0.64 -26.24 2.07
C ILE A 74 0.33 -26.21 0.89
N MET A 75 1.52 -25.67 1.14
CA MET A 75 2.64 -25.66 0.21
C MET A 75 3.73 -26.58 0.77
N ALA A 76 4.29 -27.42 -0.10
CA ALA A 76 5.42 -28.27 0.25
C ALA A 76 6.69 -27.67 -0.34
N PHE A 77 7.73 -27.59 0.47
CA PHE A 77 9.08 -27.24 0.06
C PHE A 77 9.93 -28.49 0.22
N SER A 78 10.60 -28.90 -0.85
CA SER A 78 11.46 -30.07 -0.85
C SER A 78 12.88 -29.66 -1.20
N ASP A 79 13.83 -30.09 -0.39
CA ASP A 79 15.23 -30.20 -0.79
C ASP A 79 15.63 -31.68 -0.84
N GLU A 80 16.88 -31.95 -1.19
CA GLU A 80 17.41 -33.33 -1.36
C GLU A 80 17.23 -34.21 -0.11
N ASN A 81 17.07 -33.61 1.08
CA ASN A 81 17.10 -34.34 2.36
C ASN A 81 15.87 -34.11 3.26
N THR A 82 15.01 -33.14 2.97
CA THR A 82 13.91 -32.71 3.84
C THR A 82 12.68 -32.25 3.05
N SER A 83 11.51 -32.59 3.58
CA SER A 83 10.22 -32.05 3.13
C SER A 83 9.61 -31.20 4.23
N SER A 84 9.46 -29.91 3.95
CA SER A 84 8.85 -28.93 4.83
C SER A 84 7.47 -28.53 4.33
N LYS A 85 6.54 -28.20 5.23
CA LYS A 85 5.18 -27.81 4.89
C LYS A 85 4.82 -26.43 5.44
N LEU A 86 4.44 -25.52 4.57
CA LEU A 86 3.83 -24.26 4.94
C LEU A 86 2.30 -24.39 4.85
N CYS A 87 1.60 -24.11 5.94
CA CYS A 87 0.14 -23.97 5.95
C CYS A 87 -0.23 -22.49 6.02
N ILE A 88 -0.95 -22.01 5.02
CA ILE A 88 -1.49 -20.65 4.98
C ILE A 88 -2.97 -20.74 5.26
N VAL A 89 -3.49 -19.89 6.14
CA VAL A 89 -4.89 -19.94 6.56
C VAL A 89 -5.59 -18.58 6.47
N THR A 90 -6.89 -18.60 6.23
CA THR A 90 -7.75 -17.47 6.59
C THR A 90 -8.19 -17.61 8.04
N SER A 91 -7.99 -16.57 8.84
CA SER A 91 -8.59 -16.47 10.17
C SER A 91 -9.84 -15.62 10.06
N ASN A 92 -10.94 -16.12 10.62
CA ASN A 92 -12.20 -15.40 10.74
C ASN A 92 -12.40 -15.02 12.20
N ARG A 93 -12.85 -13.78 12.46
CA ARG A 93 -12.90 -13.15 13.79
C ARG A 93 -13.74 -13.89 14.85
N HIS A 94 -14.55 -14.87 14.45
CA HIS A 94 -15.54 -15.55 15.31
C HIS A 94 -15.15 -16.96 15.76
N VAL A 95 -13.89 -17.35 15.61
CA VAL A 95 -13.46 -18.73 15.87
C VAL A 95 -12.74 -18.84 17.22
N PRO A 96 -13.15 -19.76 18.13
CA PRO A 96 -12.53 -19.92 19.44
C PRO A 96 -11.03 -20.25 19.38
N ARG A 97 -10.32 -19.74 20.38
CA ARG A 97 -8.87 -19.86 20.55
C ARG A 97 -8.47 -21.30 20.85
N ILE A 98 -7.86 -22.00 19.88
CA ILE A 98 -7.19 -23.28 20.15
C ILE A 98 -5.74 -23.21 19.65
N ASN A 99 -4.84 -23.50 20.57
CA ASN A 99 -3.39 -23.46 20.42
C ASN A 99 -2.91 -24.90 20.22
N ARG A 100 -2.11 -25.18 19.19
CA ARG A 100 -0.76 -25.79 19.32
C ARG A 100 -0.22 -26.23 17.95
N ASN A 101 1.08 -25.97 17.77
CA ASN A 101 1.97 -26.32 16.65
C ASN A 101 1.89 -25.43 15.40
N ARG A 102 2.08 -24.12 15.59
CA ARG A 102 2.28 -23.18 14.48
C ARG A 102 3.63 -23.27 13.82
N TYR A 103 4.61 -23.86 14.49
CA TYR A 103 5.97 -23.91 13.99
C TYR A 103 6.66 -25.13 14.56
N VAL A 104 7.16 -25.97 13.67
CA VAL A 104 8.13 -27.03 13.92
C VAL A 104 9.31 -26.68 13.01
N PRO A 105 10.45 -26.22 13.58
CA PRO A 105 11.61 -25.78 12.79
C PRO A 105 11.96 -26.79 11.69
N GLY A 106 12.10 -26.30 10.46
CA GLY A 106 12.46 -27.12 9.31
C GLY A 106 11.46 -28.20 8.90
N LYS A 107 10.22 -28.18 9.42
CA LYS A 107 9.20 -29.19 9.09
C LYS A 107 7.83 -28.59 8.81
N HIS A 108 7.39 -27.66 9.65
CA HIS A 108 6.03 -27.13 9.55
C HIS A 108 5.97 -25.69 10.01
N LEU A 109 5.30 -24.83 9.24
CA LEU A 109 5.00 -23.47 9.63
C LEU A 109 3.55 -23.15 9.23
N THR A 110 2.76 -22.65 10.16
CA THR A 110 1.40 -22.20 9.92
C THR A 110 1.31 -20.68 10.09
N ILE A 111 0.91 -19.99 9.03
CA ILE A 111 0.84 -18.51 8.95
C ILE A 111 -0.51 -18.06 8.39
N THR A 112 -0.84 -16.79 8.63
CA THR A 112 -2.03 -16.18 8.03
C THR A 112 -1.81 -15.81 6.56
N ALA A 113 -2.88 -15.68 5.79
CA ALA A 113 -2.80 -15.12 4.44
C ALA A 113 -2.17 -13.71 4.38
N LYS A 114 -2.32 -12.90 5.45
CA LYS A 114 -1.68 -11.58 5.58
C LYS A 114 -0.15 -11.72 5.64
N GLN A 115 0.34 -12.61 6.50
CA GLN A 115 1.77 -12.92 6.66
C GLN A 115 2.37 -13.53 5.40
N ALA A 116 1.66 -14.44 4.74
CA ALA A 116 2.09 -15.00 3.47
C ALA A 116 2.23 -13.89 2.41
N GLY A 117 1.25 -12.98 2.32
CA GLY A 117 1.29 -11.84 1.41
C GLY A 117 2.48 -10.91 1.69
N MET A 118 2.78 -10.65 2.96
CA MET A 118 3.96 -9.88 3.36
C MET A 118 5.27 -10.52 2.90
N LEU A 119 5.47 -11.81 3.19
CA LEU A 119 6.66 -12.55 2.74
C LEU A 119 6.78 -12.56 1.21
N ALA A 120 5.65 -12.77 0.52
CA ALA A 120 5.60 -12.81 -0.93
C ALA A 120 5.93 -11.45 -1.57
N VAL A 121 5.40 -10.35 -1.04
CA VAL A 121 5.68 -9.01 -1.59
C VAL A 121 7.13 -8.60 -1.35
N ARG A 122 7.70 -8.85 -0.17
CA ARG A 122 9.11 -8.53 0.09
C ARG A 122 10.04 -9.20 -0.93
N LYS A 123 9.85 -10.51 -1.15
CA LYS A 123 10.66 -11.29 -2.09
C LYS A 123 10.34 -10.95 -3.55
N PHE A 124 9.09 -10.60 -3.87
CA PHE A 124 8.74 -10.07 -5.18
C PHE A 124 9.40 -8.71 -5.44
N SER A 125 9.60 -7.86 -4.42
CA SER A 125 10.31 -6.59 -4.57
C SER A 125 11.78 -6.80 -4.92
N GLU A 126 12.44 -7.82 -4.37
CA GLU A 126 13.78 -8.23 -4.83
C GLU A 126 13.77 -8.65 -6.31
N LEU A 127 12.76 -9.42 -6.75
CA LEU A 127 12.62 -9.79 -8.15
C LEU A 127 12.45 -8.56 -9.03
N ALA A 128 11.65 -7.59 -8.58
CA ALA A 128 11.39 -6.37 -9.31
C ALA A 128 12.65 -5.49 -9.41
N GLN A 129 13.51 -5.48 -8.39
CA GLN A 129 14.84 -4.86 -8.46
C GLN A 129 15.77 -5.59 -9.43
N PHE A 130 15.80 -6.93 -9.36
CA PHE A 130 16.59 -7.75 -10.30
C PHE A 130 16.16 -7.51 -11.75
N ALA A 131 14.85 -7.38 -12.02
CA ALA A 131 14.32 -7.10 -13.35
C ALA A 131 14.76 -5.75 -13.94
N LEU A 132 15.24 -4.80 -13.14
CA LEU A 132 15.83 -3.55 -13.63
C LEU A 132 17.24 -3.74 -14.20
N THR A 133 17.91 -4.87 -13.89
CA THR A 133 19.25 -5.18 -14.41
C THR A 133 19.21 -5.74 -15.84
N THR A 134 18.02 -6.05 -16.37
CA THR A 134 17.87 -6.51 -17.75
C THR A 134 18.12 -5.37 -18.74
N ASN A 135 18.44 -5.71 -19.98
CA ASN A 135 18.57 -4.75 -21.07
C ASN A 135 17.56 -5.06 -22.20
N PRO A 136 16.49 -4.27 -22.38
CA PRO A 136 16.14 -3.06 -21.63
C PRO A 136 15.64 -3.35 -20.20
N PRO A 137 15.71 -2.38 -19.27
CA PRO A 137 15.20 -2.53 -17.91
C PRO A 137 13.71 -2.85 -17.88
N THR A 138 13.30 -3.83 -17.06
CA THR A 138 11.90 -4.23 -16.95
C THR A 138 11.29 -3.77 -15.64
N PHE A 139 10.29 -2.88 -15.73
CA PHE A 139 9.55 -2.41 -14.57
C PHE A 139 8.47 -3.42 -14.14
N VAL A 140 8.56 -3.88 -12.89
CA VAL A 140 7.64 -4.87 -12.33
C VAL A 140 7.01 -4.32 -11.05
N LEU A 141 5.67 -4.33 -11.01
CA LEU A 141 4.88 -3.89 -9.87
C LEU A 141 3.94 -5.00 -9.40
N THR A 142 3.72 -5.10 -8.08
CA THR A 142 2.72 -5.98 -7.50
C THR A 142 1.32 -5.55 -7.95
N PRO A 143 0.32 -6.45 -7.95
CA PRO A 143 -1.05 -6.06 -8.27
C PRO A 143 -1.58 -4.90 -7.42
N ALA A 144 -1.22 -4.85 -6.13
CA ALA A 144 -1.59 -3.75 -5.23
C ALA A 144 -0.95 -2.43 -5.66
N ALA A 145 0.36 -2.42 -5.94
CA ALA A 145 1.05 -1.23 -6.41
C ALA A 145 0.54 -0.75 -7.78
N ARG A 146 0.21 -1.67 -8.70
CA ARG A 146 -0.34 -1.34 -10.03
C ARG A 146 -1.71 -0.68 -10.01
N ILE A 147 -2.48 -0.85 -8.93
CA ILE A 147 -3.77 -0.16 -8.76
C ILE A 147 -3.54 1.32 -8.44
N VAL A 148 -2.40 1.64 -7.82
CA VAL A 148 -2.06 2.99 -7.35
C VAL A 148 -1.17 3.71 -8.37
N PHE A 149 -0.14 3.04 -8.87
CA PHE A 149 0.90 3.62 -9.72
C PHE A 149 1.01 2.93 -11.08
N ARG A 150 1.37 3.72 -12.09
CA ARG A 150 1.66 3.27 -13.46
C ARG A 150 3.15 2.90 -13.58
N LYS A 151 3.50 2.01 -14.52
CA LYS A 151 4.91 1.61 -14.70
C LYS A 151 5.71 2.72 -15.39
N GLU A 152 5.03 3.45 -16.27
CA GLU A 152 5.59 4.48 -17.14
C GLU A 152 6.07 5.72 -16.36
N ILE A 153 5.57 5.91 -15.13
CA ILE A 153 5.92 7.05 -14.27
C ILE A 153 7.02 6.71 -13.25
N ILE A 154 7.50 5.47 -13.17
CA ILE A 154 8.44 5.04 -12.11
C ILE A 154 9.76 5.82 -12.19
N THR A 155 10.30 6.02 -13.40
CA THR A 155 11.54 6.80 -13.59
C THR A 155 11.35 8.23 -13.10
N LYS A 156 10.21 8.85 -13.45
CA LYS A 156 9.88 10.21 -13.01
C LYS A 156 9.69 10.31 -11.49
N ILE A 157 9.09 9.30 -10.86
CA ILE A 157 8.99 9.21 -9.39
C ILE A 157 10.40 9.17 -8.80
N ALA A 158 11.29 8.32 -9.33
CA ALA A 158 12.66 8.17 -8.84
C ALA A 158 13.43 9.50 -8.93
N GLU A 159 13.31 10.19 -10.06
CA GLU A 159 13.92 11.51 -10.28
C GLU A 159 13.38 12.57 -9.32
N GLU A 160 12.05 12.77 -9.25
CA GLU A 160 11.46 13.82 -8.39
C GLU A 160 11.62 13.52 -6.89
N ALA A 161 11.69 12.24 -6.50
CA ALA A 161 11.90 11.85 -5.10
C ALA A 161 13.38 11.78 -4.70
N GLY A 162 14.31 11.88 -5.67
CA GLY A 162 15.74 11.72 -5.43
C GLY A 162 16.13 10.30 -4.96
N TRP A 163 15.42 9.28 -5.43
CA TRP A 163 15.68 7.88 -5.06
C TRP A 163 16.34 7.11 -6.19
N GLU A 164 17.13 6.09 -5.84
CA GLU A 164 17.58 5.12 -6.83
C GLU A 164 16.38 4.34 -7.39
N LEU A 165 16.42 4.01 -8.69
CA LEU A 165 15.33 3.32 -9.38
C LEU A 165 14.94 2.00 -8.71
N LYS A 166 15.93 1.27 -8.20
CA LYS A 166 15.73 0.01 -7.45
C LYS A 166 14.97 0.23 -6.15
N ASP A 167 15.24 1.33 -5.46
CA ASP A 167 14.58 1.65 -4.20
C ASP A 167 13.16 2.16 -4.44
N THR A 168 12.95 2.94 -5.50
CA THR A 168 11.62 3.37 -5.94
C THR A 168 10.70 2.17 -6.16
N VAL A 169 11.11 1.18 -6.95
CA VAL A 169 10.29 -0.02 -7.20
C VAL A 169 10.02 -0.81 -5.91
N LYS A 170 11.03 -0.95 -5.04
CA LYS A 170 10.88 -1.61 -3.73
C LYS A 170 9.86 -0.88 -2.85
N PHE A 171 10.00 0.44 -2.69
CA PHE A 171 9.09 1.24 -1.87
C PHE A 171 7.66 1.20 -2.37
N LEU A 172 7.44 1.31 -3.70
CA LEU A 172 6.10 1.22 -4.28
C LEU A 172 5.47 -0.16 -4.04
N ASN A 173 6.21 -1.24 -4.28
CA ASN A 173 5.71 -2.60 -4.10
C ASN A 173 5.40 -2.93 -2.65
N ASN A 174 6.34 -2.65 -1.76
CA ASN A 174 6.23 -2.99 -0.34
C ASN A 174 5.19 -2.13 0.37
N SER A 175 5.14 -0.82 0.12
CA SER A 175 4.26 0.09 0.86
C SER A 175 2.78 -0.03 0.46
N CYS A 176 2.49 -0.55 -0.74
CA CYS A 176 1.12 -0.85 -1.15
C CYS A 176 0.58 -2.18 -0.58
N GLN A 177 1.38 -2.95 0.16
CA GLN A 177 0.98 -4.23 0.73
C GLN A 177 0.26 -4.07 2.08
N PHE A 178 -0.83 -4.81 2.31
CA PHE A 178 -1.42 -4.86 3.65
C PHE A 178 -0.47 -5.51 4.67
N GLY A 179 -0.25 -4.85 5.80
CA GLY A 179 0.68 -5.31 6.84
C GLY A 179 2.10 -4.77 6.70
N SER A 180 2.36 -3.93 5.70
CA SER A 180 3.67 -3.33 5.43
C SER A 180 4.20 -2.42 6.56
N GLN A 181 3.36 -2.00 7.51
CA GLN A 181 3.83 -1.26 8.70
C GLN A 181 4.84 -2.06 9.55
N TYR A 182 4.88 -3.38 9.40
CA TYR A 182 5.83 -4.22 10.13
C TYR A 182 7.14 -4.47 9.37
N PHE A 183 7.31 -3.93 8.16
CA PHE A 183 8.57 -4.00 7.42
C PHE A 183 9.60 -3.07 8.06
N GLN A 184 10.86 -3.20 7.68
CA GLN A 184 11.88 -2.26 8.16
C GLN A 184 11.71 -0.88 7.52
N PRO A 185 12.09 0.23 8.20
CA PRO A 185 11.99 1.58 7.63
C PRO A 185 12.74 1.78 6.30
N THR A 186 13.75 0.94 6.02
CA THR A 186 14.53 0.94 4.77
C THR A 186 13.83 0.20 3.61
N GLU A 187 12.73 -0.50 3.88
CA GLU A 187 11.99 -1.32 2.91
C GLU A 187 10.66 -0.70 2.48
N VAL A 188 10.13 0.27 3.24
CA VAL A 188 8.81 0.88 3.03
C VAL A 188 8.83 2.38 3.26
N ARG A 189 7.78 3.05 2.77
CA ARG A 189 7.50 4.47 2.99
C ARG A 189 6.08 4.62 3.51
N ALA A 190 5.92 5.22 4.69
CA ALA A 190 4.61 5.42 5.31
C ALA A 190 3.70 6.28 4.43
N SER A 191 4.26 7.28 3.73
CA SER A 191 3.49 8.17 2.87
C SER A 191 2.93 7.46 1.64
N ILE A 192 3.68 6.53 1.04
CA ILE A 192 3.16 5.68 -0.06
C ILE A 192 2.02 4.79 0.45
N ALA A 193 2.14 4.21 1.64
CA ALA A 193 1.10 3.36 2.22
C ALA A 193 -0.18 4.15 2.53
N ALA A 194 -0.06 5.38 3.01
CA ALA A 194 -1.17 6.29 3.21
C ALA A 194 -1.87 6.60 1.88
N VAL A 195 -1.12 6.93 0.83
CA VAL A 195 -1.65 7.16 -0.54
C VAL A 195 -2.36 5.92 -1.09
N ALA A 196 -1.77 4.74 -0.95
CA ALA A 196 -2.39 3.49 -1.36
C ALA A 196 -3.71 3.22 -0.59
N THR A 197 -3.73 3.52 0.71
CA THR A 197 -4.92 3.36 1.55
C THR A 197 -6.03 4.32 1.13
N MET A 198 -5.71 5.60 0.96
CA MET A 198 -6.64 6.62 0.48
C MET A 198 -7.25 6.22 -0.86
N ARG A 199 -6.42 5.68 -1.77
CA ARG A 199 -6.89 5.19 -3.06
C ARG A 199 -7.84 4.00 -2.92
N ALA A 200 -7.53 3.06 -2.03
CA ALA A 200 -8.36 1.89 -1.78
C ALA A 200 -9.69 2.23 -1.10
N THR A 201 -9.74 3.29 -0.29
CA THR A 201 -10.95 3.72 0.44
C THR A 201 -11.71 4.86 -0.24
N ARG A 202 -11.36 5.26 -1.47
CA ARG A 202 -11.97 6.41 -2.16
C ARG A 202 -13.50 6.35 -2.28
N ALA A 203 -14.07 5.15 -2.39
CA ALA A 203 -15.51 4.95 -2.55
C ALA A 203 -16.25 4.87 -1.20
N VAL A 204 -15.53 4.96 -0.08
CA VAL A 204 -16.09 4.88 1.26
C VAL A 204 -16.56 6.27 1.67
N ARG A 205 -17.89 6.46 1.72
CA ARG A 205 -18.52 7.74 2.03
C ARG A 205 -18.43 8.13 3.51
N ASP A 206 -18.31 7.15 4.40
CA ASP A 206 -18.17 7.38 5.84
C ASP A 206 -16.75 7.92 6.17
N PRO A 207 -16.63 9.18 6.65
CA PRO A 207 -15.35 9.76 7.05
C PRO A 207 -14.65 8.97 8.16
N GLY A 208 -15.41 8.36 9.09
CA GLY A 208 -14.86 7.54 10.18
C GLY A 208 -14.31 6.19 9.70
N ALA A 209 -14.71 5.74 8.50
CA ALA A 209 -14.21 4.53 7.87
C ALA A 209 -13.01 4.77 6.95
N ARG A 210 -12.57 6.03 6.77
CA ARG A 210 -11.35 6.36 6.02
C ARG A 210 -10.13 5.88 6.79
N ARG A 211 -9.44 4.90 6.23
CA ARG A 211 -8.39 4.12 6.93
C ARG A 211 -7.01 4.76 6.89
N SER A 212 -6.82 5.85 6.14
CA SER A 212 -5.53 6.54 5.94
C SER A 212 -4.91 7.00 7.26
N ILE A 213 -5.69 7.67 8.13
CA ILE A 213 -5.28 8.11 9.48
C ILE A 213 -4.83 6.91 10.31
N LYS A 214 -5.60 5.83 10.26
CA LYS A 214 -5.26 4.59 10.95
C LYS A 214 -3.97 3.98 10.40
N THR A 215 -3.77 3.98 9.09
CA THR A 215 -2.53 3.50 8.45
C THR A 215 -1.35 4.32 8.95
N ILE A 216 -1.44 5.65 8.95
CA ILE A 216 -0.36 6.53 9.42
C ILE A 216 -0.03 6.25 10.89
N GLN A 217 -1.05 6.13 11.75
CA GLN A 217 -0.85 5.78 13.15
C GLN A 217 -0.18 4.41 13.30
N GLN A 218 -0.61 3.40 12.55
CA GLN A 218 0.01 2.06 12.56
C GLN A 218 1.49 2.10 12.16
N TYR A 219 1.86 2.95 11.21
CA TYR A 219 3.25 3.15 10.81
C TYR A 219 4.06 3.86 11.90
N LYS A 220 3.50 4.91 12.51
CA LYS A 220 4.12 5.61 13.63
C LYS A 220 4.34 4.70 14.84
N ASP A 221 3.36 3.85 15.16
CA ASP A 221 3.43 2.84 16.22
C ASP A 221 4.52 1.78 15.95
N ASN A 222 4.94 1.62 14.68
CA ASN A 222 6.04 0.74 14.27
C ASN A 222 7.32 1.52 13.92
N HIS A 223 7.47 2.74 14.45
CA HIS A 223 8.67 3.57 14.30
C HIS A 223 9.05 3.92 12.86
N HIS A 224 8.05 4.07 11.99
CA HIS A 224 8.26 4.60 10.65
C HIS A 224 8.06 6.11 10.64
N ASP A 225 8.97 6.81 9.97
CA ASP A 225 8.82 8.22 9.71
C ASP A 225 7.73 8.47 8.68
N PHE A 226 6.96 9.52 8.92
CA PHE A 226 5.96 10.01 7.99
C PHE A 226 6.43 11.33 7.41
N ASN A 227 6.53 11.40 6.08
CA ASN A 227 6.97 12.61 5.39
C ASN A 227 5.81 13.19 4.57
N THR A 228 5.30 14.34 5.00
CA THR A 228 4.20 15.04 4.31
C THR A 228 4.57 15.46 2.90
N GLN A 229 5.81 15.88 2.64
CA GLN A 229 6.25 16.25 1.29
C GLN A 229 6.29 15.02 0.37
N GLU A 230 6.77 13.89 0.89
CA GLU A 230 6.71 12.60 0.19
C GLU A 230 5.25 12.21 -0.10
N LEU A 231 4.34 12.43 0.85
CA LEU A 231 2.91 12.17 0.66
C LEU A 231 2.32 12.98 -0.50
N LEU A 232 2.61 14.28 -0.53
CA LEU A 232 2.17 15.19 -1.59
C LEU A 232 2.80 14.86 -2.95
N LEU A 233 4.06 14.47 -2.96
CA LEU A 233 4.72 14.02 -4.19
C LEU A 233 4.08 12.73 -4.72
N MET A 234 3.95 11.72 -3.85
CA MET A 234 3.42 10.42 -4.24
C MET A 234 1.96 10.50 -4.69
N SER A 235 1.17 11.40 -4.12
CA SER A 235 -0.22 11.58 -4.51
C SER A 235 -0.39 12.10 -5.93
N ARG A 236 0.49 12.99 -6.40
CA ARG A 236 0.53 13.46 -7.79
C ARG A 236 0.69 12.30 -8.77
N PHE A 237 1.44 11.28 -8.37
CA PHE A 237 1.70 10.09 -9.18
C PHE A 237 0.67 8.97 -8.97
N ALA A 238 -0.05 8.99 -7.86
CA ALA A 238 -1.02 7.98 -7.49
C ALA A 238 -2.38 8.17 -8.17
N THR A 239 -2.39 8.45 -9.48
CA THR A 239 -3.63 8.49 -10.25
C THR A 239 -3.40 8.23 -11.74
N ARG A 240 -4.45 7.71 -12.37
CA ARG A 240 -4.64 7.61 -13.82
C ARG A 240 -4.98 8.97 -14.47
N GLY A 241 -4.53 10.11 -13.93
CA GLY A 241 -4.80 11.43 -14.52
C GLY A 241 -6.17 12.07 -14.23
N SER A 242 -6.98 11.56 -13.29
CA SER A 242 -8.22 12.24 -12.87
C SER A 242 -7.90 13.38 -11.89
N GLN A 243 -7.73 14.59 -12.43
CA GLN A 243 -7.43 15.83 -11.71
C GLN A 243 -8.75 16.50 -11.27
N GLY A 244 -8.88 16.90 -10.00
CA GLY A 244 -10.06 17.59 -9.48
C GLY A 244 -10.50 17.06 -8.12
N GLU A 245 -11.62 16.34 -8.06
CA GLU A 245 -12.30 15.93 -6.80
C GLU A 245 -11.45 15.11 -5.83
N TRP A 246 -10.65 14.16 -6.35
CA TRP A 246 -9.77 13.37 -5.49
C TRP A 246 -8.72 14.24 -4.84
N LEU A 247 -8.21 15.25 -5.55
CA LEU A 247 -7.15 16.11 -5.06
C LEU A 247 -7.66 17.05 -3.97
N ASP A 248 -8.89 17.55 -4.05
CA ASP A 248 -9.47 18.40 -3.01
C ASP A 248 -9.85 17.61 -1.75
N ALA A 249 -10.47 16.44 -1.90
CA ALA A 249 -10.72 15.53 -0.78
C ALA A 249 -9.41 15.02 -0.16
N PHE A 250 -8.39 14.77 -1.00
CA PHE A 250 -7.04 14.40 -0.59
C PHE A 250 -6.34 15.56 0.13
N VAL A 251 -6.40 16.78 -0.39
CA VAL A 251 -5.81 17.97 0.24
C VAL A 251 -6.46 18.22 1.58
N GLY A 252 -7.80 18.14 1.69
CA GLY A 252 -8.49 18.25 2.97
C GLY A 252 -8.07 17.16 3.97
N GLU A 253 -7.86 15.93 3.52
CA GLU A 253 -7.44 14.82 4.37
C GLU A 253 -5.95 14.91 4.78
N VAL A 254 -5.07 15.33 3.86
CA VAL A 254 -3.66 15.62 4.15
C VAL A 254 -3.54 16.81 5.09
N GLN A 255 -4.34 17.85 4.92
CA GLN A 255 -4.36 19.03 5.76
C GLN A 255 -4.88 18.70 7.17
N PHE A 256 -5.95 17.90 7.27
CA PHE A 256 -6.41 17.34 8.54
C PHE A 256 -5.35 16.49 9.23
N LEU A 257 -4.67 15.60 8.50
CA LEU A 257 -3.58 14.77 9.02
C LEU A 257 -2.41 15.61 9.53
N PHE A 258 -2.08 16.68 8.80
CA PHE A 258 -1.01 17.61 9.15
C PHE A 258 -1.35 18.41 10.42
N GLU A 259 -2.55 18.97 10.51
CA GLU A 259 -3.04 19.66 11.71
C GLU A 259 -3.07 18.73 12.92
N HIS A 260 -3.49 17.48 12.74
CA HIS A 260 -3.53 16.50 13.82
C HIS A 260 -2.13 16.06 14.29
N ALA A 261 -1.18 15.89 13.35
CA ALA A 261 0.21 15.61 13.67
C ALA A 261 0.85 16.75 14.47
N GLN A 262 0.66 18.01 14.05
CA GLN A 262 1.15 19.19 14.78
C GLN A 262 0.54 19.33 16.18
N MET A 263 -0.76 19.05 16.33
CA MET A 263 -1.42 19.07 17.64
C MET A 263 -0.86 17.98 18.57
N THR A 264 -0.46 16.83 18.04
CA THR A 264 0.10 15.72 18.82
C THR A 264 1.55 15.99 19.22
N GLU A 265 2.35 16.59 18.35
CA GLU A 265 3.71 17.06 18.66
C GLU A 265 3.70 18.17 19.72
N ARG A 266 2.80 19.16 19.62
CA ARG A 266 2.67 20.21 20.66
C ARG A 266 2.27 19.68 22.03
N ARG A 267 1.61 18.52 22.09
CA ARG A 267 1.26 17.83 23.36
C ARG A 267 2.40 17.00 23.93
N THR A 268 3.35 16.59 23.11
CA THR A 268 4.52 15.79 23.52
C THR A 268 5.76 16.66 23.77
N SER A 269 5.83 17.82 23.14
CA SER A 269 6.88 18.84 23.32
C SER A 269 6.52 19.85 24.42
N GLN A 270 6.46 19.40 25.68
CA GLN A 270 6.82 20.28 26.80
C GLN A 270 8.34 20.22 27.00
N PRO A 271 9.00 21.33 27.34
CA PRO A 271 10.40 21.53 27.02
C PRO A 271 11.32 20.69 27.91
N THR A 272 12.09 19.80 27.28
CA THR A 272 13.45 19.49 27.73
C THR A 272 14.40 19.84 26.59
N ALA A 273 15.45 20.57 26.92
CA ALA A 273 16.23 21.38 26.00
C ALA A 273 17.05 20.58 24.98
N GLU A 274 17.24 21.25 23.83
CA GLU A 274 18.35 21.16 22.87
C GLU A 274 18.69 19.80 22.24
N SER A 275 18.33 19.66 20.97
CA SER A 275 19.26 19.08 19.99
C SER A 275 19.06 19.73 18.62
N THR A 276 20.15 20.27 18.09
CA THR A 276 20.30 20.84 16.76
C THR A 276 20.44 19.70 15.74
N SER A 277 19.37 19.42 14.99
CA SER A 277 19.42 18.56 13.80
C SER A 277 19.56 19.41 12.55
N THR A 278 20.68 19.25 11.85
CA THR A 278 20.99 19.88 10.57
C THR A 278 20.12 19.27 9.46
N GLN A 279 19.06 19.96 9.03
CA GLN A 279 18.30 19.60 7.83
C GLN A 279 18.86 20.33 6.59
N ALA A 280 19.11 19.56 5.53
CA ALA A 280 19.53 19.99 4.19
C ALA A 280 18.32 20.43 3.33
N PRO A 281 18.53 21.07 2.16
CA PRO A 281 17.72 22.19 1.66
C PRO A 281 16.60 21.74 0.73
N PHE A 282 15.41 21.41 1.24
CA PHE A 282 14.24 21.28 0.37
C PHE A 282 13.01 21.88 1.05
N SER A 283 12.69 23.11 0.67
CA SER A 283 11.42 23.75 0.98
C SER A 283 11.01 24.65 -0.19
N PRO A 284 9.96 24.30 -0.93
CA PRO A 284 8.83 25.19 -1.06
C PRO A 284 8.01 25.11 0.23
N LYS A 285 7.51 26.24 0.72
CA LYS A 285 6.60 26.26 1.88
C LYS A 285 5.26 25.66 1.43
N MET A 286 4.55 24.96 2.32
CA MET A 286 3.23 24.35 2.04
C MET A 286 2.27 25.31 1.31
N ASP A 287 2.35 26.61 1.65
CA ASP A 287 1.56 27.67 1.03
C ASP A 287 1.85 27.84 -0.48
N GLU A 288 3.10 27.67 -0.90
CA GLU A 288 3.49 27.73 -2.32
C GLU A 288 2.95 26.52 -3.10
N PHE A 289 2.92 25.35 -2.47
CA PHE A 289 2.33 24.14 -3.06
C PHE A 289 0.80 24.24 -3.17
N LEU A 290 0.13 24.73 -2.12
CA LEU A 290 -1.31 24.99 -2.17
C LEU A 290 -1.64 26.08 -3.20
N ALA A 291 -0.77 27.08 -3.38
CA ALA A 291 -0.91 28.08 -4.43
C ALA A 291 -0.73 27.48 -5.83
N ASP A 292 0.27 26.61 -6.06
CA ASP A 292 0.47 25.89 -7.34
C ASP A 292 -0.73 25.00 -7.69
N LEU A 293 -1.26 24.26 -6.70
CA LEU A 293 -2.46 23.45 -6.88
C LEU A 293 -3.69 24.27 -7.24
N LYS A 294 -3.94 25.36 -6.51
CA LYS A 294 -5.04 26.28 -6.80
C LYS A 294 -4.89 26.91 -8.18
N SER A 295 -3.67 27.31 -8.55
CA SER A 295 -3.35 27.86 -9.87
C SER A 295 -3.65 26.87 -11.00
N ARG A 296 -3.25 25.60 -10.84
CA ARG A 296 -3.55 24.54 -11.81
C ARG A 296 -5.04 24.24 -11.92
N HIS A 297 -5.74 24.17 -10.79
CA HIS A 297 -7.19 24.01 -10.78
C HIS A 297 -7.87 25.17 -11.53
N SER A 298 -7.46 26.42 -11.28
CA SER A 298 -7.96 27.59 -12.01
C SER A 298 -7.64 27.54 -13.51
N SER A 299 -6.45 27.04 -13.90
CA SER A 299 -6.10 26.89 -15.32
C SER A 299 -6.96 25.85 -16.02
N LEU A 300 -7.20 24.70 -15.38
CA LEU A 300 -8.05 23.63 -15.92
C LEU A 300 -9.52 24.05 -16.00
N LYS A 301 -10.02 24.76 -14.99
CA LYS A 301 -11.36 25.35 -15.02
C LYS A 301 -11.50 26.32 -16.20
N ARG A 302 -10.51 27.19 -16.39
CA ARG A 302 -10.48 28.12 -17.54
C ARG A 302 -10.43 27.39 -18.87
N GLU A 303 -9.60 26.35 -19.01
CA GLU A 303 -9.56 25.52 -20.23
C GLU A 303 -10.90 24.84 -20.51
N TYR A 304 -11.60 24.40 -19.47
CA TYR A 304 -12.96 23.88 -19.58
C TYR A 304 -13.94 24.98 -20.00
N ASP A 305 -13.93 26.15 -19.36
CA ASP A 305 -14.83 27.27 -19.68
C ASP A 305 -14.61 27.84 -21.09
N GLU A 306 -13.37 27.82 -21.59
CA GLU A 306 -12.97 28.26 -22.93
C GLU A 306 -13.15 27.18 -24.01
N ALA A 307 -13.35 25.91 -23.60
CA ALA A 307 -13.59 24.83 -24.53
C ALA A 307 -14.95 24.98 -25.23
N GLY A 308 -15.00 24.63 -26.52
CA GLY A 308 -16.25 24.55 -27.26
C GLY A 308 -17.20 23.50 -26.65
N PRO A 309 -18.52 23.60 -26.90
CA PRO A 309 -19.53 22.74 -26.29
C PRO A 309 -19.24 21.24 -26.45
N ASP A 310 -18.72 20.83 -27.60
CA ASP A 310 -18.39 19.43 -27.90
C ASP A 310 -17.25 18.90 -27.03
N LEU A 311 -16.26 19.74 -26.71
CA LEU A 311 -15.11 19.37 -25.88
C LEU A 311 -15.48 19.43 -24.39
N GLN A 312 -16.32 20.37 -23.98
CA GLN A 312 -16.91 20.38 -22.63
C GLN A 312 -17.75 19.12 -22.39
N ILE A 313 -18.58 18.73 -23.37
CA ILE A 313 -19.37 17.49 -23.33
C ILE A 313 -18.45 16.27 -23.31
N ALA A 314 -17.36 16.24 -24.07
CA ALA A 314 -16.38 15.14 -24.00
C ALA A 314 -15.72 15.04 -22.61
N ILE A 315 -15.36 16.18 -22.00
CA ILE A 315 -14.81 16.24 -20.64
C ILE A 315 -15.85 15.75 -19.61
N LEU A 316 -17.11 16.17 -19.75
CA LEU A 316 -18.21 15.74 -18.88
C LEU A 316 -18.59 14.26 -19.08
N LEU A 317 -18.53 13.74 -20.31
CA LEU A 317 -18.79 12.32 -20.63
C LEU A 317 -17.66 11.42 -20.14
N GLU A 318 -16.41 11.87 -20.23
CA GLU A 318 -15.27 11.19 -19.61
C GLU A 318 -15.37 11.24 -18.07
N GLY A 319 -15.98 12.29 -17.52
CA GLY A 319 -16.43 12.37 -16.13
C GLY A 319 -17.62 11.47 -15.79
N ALA A 320 -18.55 11.21 -16.71
CA ALA A 320 -19.73 10.37 -16.45
C ALA A 320 -19.34 8.93 -16.08
N ASP A 321 -18.32 8.38 -16.73
CA ASP A 321 -17.69 7.10 -16.39
C ASP A 321 -16.98 7.11 -15.02
N LEU A 322 -16.81 8.30 -14.43
CA LEU A 322 -16.24 8.55 -13.11
C LEU A 322 -17.30 8.91 -12.04
N GLY A 323 -18.59 8.92 -12.42
CA GLY A 323 -19.73 9.16 -11.51
C GLY A 323 -20.31 10.57 -11.54
N PHE A 324 -19.82 11.44 -12.44
CA PHE A 324 -20.38 12.77 -12.65
C PHE A 324 -21.70 12.73 -13.42
N ARG A 325 -22.57 13.70 -13.14
CA ARG A 325 -23.88 13.83 -13.78
C ARG A 325 -23.82 14.77 -14.97
N VAL A 326 -23.94 14.20 -16.18
CA VAL A 326 -23.86 14.93 -17.46
C VAL A 326 -24.95 16.01 -17.59
N ASP A 327 -26.01 15.95 -16.79
CA ASP A 327 -27.11 16.92 -16.76
C ASP A 327 -26.86 18.12 -15.83
N GLN A 328 -25.71 18.22 -15.16
CA GLN A 328 -25.37 19.33 -14.26
C GLN A 328 -24.19 20.15 -14.78
N THR A 329 -24.25 21.46 -14.56
CA THR A 329 -23.12 22.36 -14.85
C THR A 329 -21.96 22.12 -13.87
N TRP A 330 -20.74 22.43 -14.30
CA TRP A 330 -19.53 22.30 -13.46
C TRP A 330 -19.67 23.05 -12.12
N ASP A 331 -20.27 24.25 -12.15
CA ASP A 331 -20.49 25.06 -10.95
C ASP A 331 -21.58 24.47 -10.02
N GLU A 332 -22.61 23.79 -10.54
CA GLU A 332 -23.62 23.09 -9.73
C GLU A 332 -23.05 21.85 -9.04
N GLN A 333 -22.18 21.10 -9.74
CA GLN A 333 -21.48 19.95 -9.16
C GLN A 333 -20.52 20.39 -8.06
N VAL A 334 -19.79 21.49 -8.27
CA VAL A 334 -18.89 22.08 -7.26
C VAL A 334 -19.68 22.64 -6.07
N ALA A 335 -20.81 23.32 -6.29
CA ALA A 335 -21.64 23.88 -5.22
C ALA A 335 -22.25 22.80 -4.31
N GLN A 336 -22.67 21.66 -4.88
CA GLN A 336 -23.17 20.51 -4.14
C GLN A 336 -22.09 19.85 -3.27
N VAL A 337 -20.85 19.81 -3.77
CA VAL A 337 -19.69 19.27 -3.04
C VAL A 337 -19.24 20.20 -1.92
N VAL A 338 -19.25 21.52 -2.15
CA VAL A 338 -18.81 22.53 -1.16
C VAL A 338 -19.83 22.72 -0.04
N THR A 339 -21.12 22.61 -0.31
CA THR A 339 -22.17 22.83 0.70
C THR A 339 -22.54 21.57 1.48
N GLY A 340 -22.06 20.39 1.06
CA GLY A 340 -22.35 19.11 1.73
C GLY A 340 -23.83 18.69 1.68
N VAL A 341 -24.65 19.35 0.87
CA VAL A 341 -26.06 19.03 0.67
C VAL A 341 -26.25 18.46 -0.72
N LEU A 342 -26.67 17.20 -0.78
CA LEU A 342 -27.33 16.64 -1.96
C LEU A 342 -28.52 15.77 -1.51
N PRO A 343 -29.67 15.79 -2.23
CA PRO A 343 -30.86 14.98 -1.93
C PRO A 343 -30.61 13.46 -1.88
#